data_AF-A0A9E3WEC9-F1
#
_entry.id   AF-A0A9E3WEC9-F1
#
_cell.length_a   1.000
_cell.length_b   1.000
_cell.length_c   1.000
_cell.angle_alpha   90.00
_cell.angle_beta   90.00
_cell.angle_gamma   90.00
#
_symmetry.space_group_name_H-M   'P 1'
#
loop_
_entity.id
_entity.type
_entity.pdbx_description
1 polymer ?
#
loop_
_entity_poly.entity_id
_entity_poly.type
_entity_poly.pdbx_seq_one_letter_code
_entity_poly.pdbx_strand_id
1 'polypeptide(L)'
;MDINNIKMVGVDKDTPLELREKVSFKDIGEALIKLKELGLEEVVILSTCHRSEIYFYSQKISTDEVKDFFINYFGLKEDFIKYLRQIYGLDAVEHIFRVACGLESMVVGEDQILSQVKEAIDTAQTFNSSGKILFKLFRDAVTLGKKARTDTGIKDLALSISYIAVKFVQEVFEDIKGKKAFVIGLGEMGQNAMKNLLDKGADVFVTNRTFSKAIELKEQIPQINIVPYEEKYLHI
;
A
#
# COMPACT_ATOMS: atom_id res chain seq x y z
N MET A 1 -17.85 20.31 -15.62
CA MET A 1 -16.74 19.53 -15.06
C MET A 1 -16.03 18.89 -16.24
N ASP A 2 -14.78 19.23 -16.45
CA ASP A 2 -13.98 18.64 -17.53
C ASP A 2 -13.07 17.57 -16.94
N ILE A 3 -13.26 16.32 -17.39
CA ILE A 3 -12.47 15.18 -16.93
C ILE A 3 -10.97 15.41 -17.19
N ASN A 4 -10.62 16.15 -18.23
CA ASN A 4 -9.22 16.44 -18.62
C ASN A 4 -8.44 17.22 -17.56
N ASN A 5 -9.13 17.83 -16.60
CA ASN A 5 -8.51 18.54 -15.48
C ASN A 5 -8.21 17.65 -14.28
N ILE A 6 -8.60 16.37 -14.30
CA ILE A 6 -8.18 15.36 -13.33
C ILE A 6 -6.81 14.84 -13.76
N LYS A 7 -5.85 14.89 -12.85
CA LYS A 7 -4.44 14.59 -13.12
C LYS A 7 -3.86 13.78 -11.97
N MET A 8 -2.82 13.01 -12.23
CA MET A 8 -2.03 12.34 -11.20
C MET A 8 -0.54 12.45 -11.50
N VAL A 9 0.23 12.73 -10.44
CA VAL A 9 1.70 12.70 -10.46
C VAL A 9 2.19 11.81 -9.33
N GLY A 10 3.12 10.90 -9.62
CA GLY A 10 3.69 10.06 -8.57
C GLY A 10 4.48 8.87 -9.09
N VAL A 11 4.70 7.92 -8.18
CA VAL A 11 5.39 6.66 -8.47
C VAL A 11 4.57 5.47 -7.96
N ASP A 12 4.86 4.29 -8.50
CA ASP A 12 4.16 3.05 -8.18
C ASP A 12 5.14 1.85 -8.10
N LYS A 13 4.57 0.64 -8.16
CA LYS A 13 5.26 -0.65 -8.03
C LYS A 13 6.41 -0.85 -9.03
N ASP A 14 6.43 -0.16 -10.16
CA ASP A 14 7.47 -0.30 -11.18
C ASP A 14 8.74 0.49 -10.83
N THR A 15 8.68 1.29 -9.76
CA THR A 15 9.84 1.99 -9.19
C THR A 15 10.63 1.06 -8.25
N PRO A 16 11.98 1.04 -8.32
CA PRO A 16 12.82 0.27 -7.40
C PRO A 16 12.50 0.53 -5.93
N LEU A 17 12.54 -0.51 -5.10
CA LEU A 17 12.15 -0.43 -3.68
C LEU A 17 12.91 0.67 -2.93
N GLU A 18 14.24 0.73 -3.07
CA GLU A 18 15.11 1.72 -2.43
C GLU A 18 14.76 3.17 -2.78
N LEU A 19 14.13 3.37 -3.94
CA LEU A 19 13.66 4.68 -4.40
C LEU A 19 12.25 4.96 -3.87
N ARG A 20 11.34 3.96 -3.88
CA ARG A 20 10.00 4.09 -3.30
C ARG A 20 10.02 4.47 -1.82
N GLU A 21 10.91 3.86 -1.03
CA GLU A 21 11.01 4.16 0.40
C GLU A 21 11.37 5.63 0.69
N LYS A 22 12.07 6.30 -0.23
CA LYS A 22 12.48 7.71 -0.09
C LYS A 22 11.33 8.68 -0.34
N VAL A 23 10.29 8.26 -1.05
CA VAL A 23 9.16 9.12 -1.48
C VAL A 23 7.84 8.80 -0.80
N SER A 24 7.90 8.06 0.31
CA SER A 24 6.73 7.85 1.14
C SER A 24 6.37 9.12 1.91
N PHE A 25 5.13 9.60 1.75
CA PHE A 25 4.61 10.73 2.53
C PHE A 25 4.46 10.33 4.01
N LYS A 26 5.35 10.84 4.86
CA LYS A 26 5.32 10.59 6.31
C LYS A 26 4.25 11.42 7.03
N ASP A 27 4.14 12.69 6.63
CA ASP A 27 3.07 13.59 7.07
C ASP A 27 2.22 13.99 5.86
N ILE A 28 1.12 13.27 5.66
CA ILE A 28 0.19 13.52 4.56
C ILE A 28 -0.53 14.87 4.76
N GLY A 29 -0.79 15.28 6.00
CA GLY A 29 -1.48 16.52 6.31
C GLY A 29 -0.68 17.74 5.88
N GLU A 30 0.59 17.78 6.25
CA GLU A 30 1.52 18.84 5.84
C GLU A 30 1.64 18.91 4.31
N ALA A 31 1.78 17.76 3.65
CA ALA A 31 1.88 17.70 2.19
C ALA A 31 0.62 18.22 1.49
N LEU A 32 -0.57 17.86 1.99
CA LEU A 32 -1.84 18.36 1.45
C LEU A 32 -1.98 19.87 1.60
N ILE A 33 -1.57 20.45 2.74
CA ILE A 33 -1.59 21.89 2.97
C ILE A 33 -0.69 22.60 1.94
N LYS A 34 0.56 22.16 1.80
CA LYS A 34 1.51 22.75 0.85
C LYS A 34 1.04 22.62 -0.61
N LEU A 35 0.43 21.49 -0.97
CA LEU A 35 -0.16 21.30 -2.30
C LEU A 35 -1.33 22.25 -2.57
N LYS A 36 -2.15 22.55 -1.55
CA LYS A 36 -3.24 23.53 -1.66
C LYS A 36 -2.71 24.95 -1.84
N GLU A 37 -1.56 25.29 -1.26
CA GLU A 37 -0.90 26.59 -1.45
C GLU A 37 -0.44 26.84 -2.89
N LEU A 38 -0.21 25.79 -3.69
CA LEU A 38 0.04 25.90 -5.14
C LEU A 38 -1.19 26.35 -5.94
N GLY A 39 -2.36 26.44 -5.31
CA GLY A 39 -3.60 26.85 -5.97
C GLY A 39 -4.40 25.72 -6.61
N LEU A 40 -4.10 24.45 -6.25
CA LEU A 40 -4.90 23.30 -6.67
C LEU A 40 -6.33 23.39 -6.12
N GLU A 41 -7.35 23.20 -6.97
CA GLU A 41 -8.74 23.20 -6.53
C GLU A 41 -9.05 22.01 -5.61
N GLU A 42 -8.63 20.80 -6.00
CA GLU A 42 -8.78 19.59 -5.18
C GLU A 42 -7.51 18.73 -5.25
N VAL A 43 -7.14 18.08 -4.15
CA VAL A 43 -5.99 17.18 -4.07
C VAL A 43 -6.23 16.03 -3.09
N VAL A 44 -5.73 14.84 -3.43
CA VAL A 44 -5.74 13.61 -2.62
C VAL A 44 -4.39 12.93 -2.77
N ILE A 45 -3.80 12.51 -1.65
CA ILE A 45 -2.54 11.74 -1.65
C ILE A 45 -2.86 10.28 -1.31
N LEU A 46 -2.45 9.37 -2.19
CA LEU A 46 -2.45 7.93 -1.94
C LEU A 46 -1.00 7.47 -1.73
N SER A 47 -0.63 7.23 -0.47
CA SER A 47 0.70 6.77 -0.09
C SER A 47 0.64 5.40 0.57
N THR A 48 1.32 4.43 0.00
CA THR A 48 1.47 3.06 0.49
C THR A 48 2.95 2.64 0.41
N CYS A 49 3.29 1.42 0.81
CA CYS A 49 4.64 0.88 0.60
C CYS A 49 5.01 0.68 -0.89
N HIS A 50 4.02 0.66 -1.79
CA HIS A 50 4.20 0.38 -3.20
C HIS A 50 3.91 1.57 -4.11
N ARG A 51 3.30 2.65 -3.61
CA ARG A 51 2.99 3.82 -4.42
C ARG A 51 2.97 5.11 -3.59
N SER A 52 3.27 6.21 -4.24
CA SER A 52 3.14 7.56 -3.70
C SER A 52 2.62 8.44 -4.81
N GLU A 53 1.30 8.63 -4.81
CA GLU A 53 0.54 9.25 -5.90
C GLU A 53 -0.23 10.47 -5.39
N ILE A 54 -0.12 11.59 -6.10
CA ILE A 54 -0.89 12.81 -5.88
C ILE A 54 -1.94 12.89 -6.99
N TYR A 55 -3.21 12.70 -6.64
CA TYR A 55 -4.32 12.97 -7.54
C TYR A 55 -4.82 14.38 -7.29
N PHE A 56 -5.05 15.15 -8.35
CA PHE A 56 -5.54 16.51 -8.22
C PHE A 56 -6.50 16.87 -9.35
N TYR A 57 -7.39 17.80 -9.06
CA TYR A 57 -8.19 18.50 -10.07
C TYR A 57 -7.66 19.92 -10.17
N SER A 58 -7.22 20.32 -11.37
CA SER A 58 -6.94 21.73 -11.63
C SER A 58 -7.09 22.16 -13.07
N GLN A 59 -7.74 23.32 -13.26
CA GLN A 59 -7.88 23.99 -14.55
C GLN A 59 -6.62 24.75 -14.98
N LYS A 60 -5.81 25.20 -14.03
CA LYS A 60 -4.67 26.09 -14.29
C LYS A 60 -3.34 25.39 -14.10
N ILE A 61 -3.24 24.61 -13.03
CA ILE A 61 -1.98 23.98 -12.62
C ILE A 61 -1.74 22.74 -13.49
N SER A 62 -0.56 22.69 -14.08
CA SER A 62 -0.05 21.58 -14.87
C SER A 62 0.50 20.47 -13.96
N THR A 63 0.75 19.29 -14.53
CA THR A 63 1.45 18.23 -13.80
C THR A 63 2.92 18.56 -13.57
N ASP A 64 3.54 19.42 -14.38
CA ASP A 64 4.94 19.80 -14.20
C ASP A 64 5.15 20.58 -12.89
N GLU A 65 4.23 21.46 -12.53
CA GLU A 65 4.28 22.18 -11.24
C GLU A 65 4.14 21.22 -10.04
N VAL A 66 3.27 20.21 -10.14
CA VAL A 66 3.11 19.19 -9.09
C VAL A 66 4.29 18.21 -9.06
N LYS A 67 4.90 17.93 -10.21
CA LYS A 67 6.13 17.16 -10.34
C LYS A 67 7.29 17.88 -9.67
N ASP A 68 7.43 19.18 -9.89
CA ASP A 68 8.46 20.01 -9.25
C ASP A 68 8.23 20.08 -7.73
N PHE A 69 6.97 20.20 -7.29
CA PHE A 69 6.63 20.03 -5.87
C PHE A 69 7.09 18.67 -5.33
N PHE A 70 6.77 17.58 -6.02
CA PHE A 70 7.13 16.23 -5.59
C PHE A 70 8.66 16.06 -5.46
N ILE A 71 9.41 16.54 -6.45
CA ILE A 71 10.87 16.52 -6.46
C ILE A 71 11.44 17.32 -5.28
N ASN A 72 10.94 18.55 -5.07
CA ASN A 72 11.42 19.43 -4.01
C ASN A 72 11.04 18.92 -2.62
N TYR A 73 9.82 18.38 -2.47
CA TYR A 73 9.32 17.86 -1.19
C TYR A 73 10.18 16.70 -0.67
N PHE A 74 10.62 15.81 -1.56
CA PHE A 74 11.44 14.65 -1.20
C PHE A 74 12.94 14.83 -1.47
N GLY A 75 13.39 15.98 -1.98
CA GLY A 75 14.79 16.25 -2.27
C GLY A 75 15.38 15.29 -3.32
N LEU A 76 14.65 15.04 -4.40
CA LEU A 76 14.98 14.01 -5.39
C LEU A 76 16.06 14.48 -6.38
N LYS A 77 16.87 13.52 -6.84
CA LYS A 77 17.90 13.72 -7.87
C LYS A 77 17.36 13.40 -9.26
N GLU A 78 18.06 13.81 -10.31
CA GLU A 78 17.67 13.61 -11.72
C GLU A 78 17.36 12.14 -12.06
N ASP A 79 18.13 11.19 -11.53
CA ASP A 79 17.91 9.76 -11.77
C ASP A 79 16.52 9.25 -11.33
N PHE A 80 15.86 9.97 -10.41
CA PHE A 80 14.51 9.62 -9.96
C PHE A 80 13.44 10.05 -10.97
N ILE A 81 13.69 11.11 -11.76
CA ILE A 81 12.70 11.74 -12.63
C ILE A 81 12.12 10.75 -13.64
N LYS A 82 12.92 9.80 -14.12
CA LYS A 82 12.48 8.76 -15.06
C LYS A 82 11.41 7.80 -14.51
N TYR A 83 11.24 7.75 -13.18
CA TYR A 83 10.22 6.92 -12.52
C TYR A 83 8.93 7.69 -12.22
N LEU A 84 8.96 9.03 -12.30
CA LEU A 84 7.78 9.85 -12.09
C LEU A 84 6.81 9.71 -13.26
N ARG A 85 5.59 9.28 -12.95
CA ARG A 85 4.49 9.19 -13.90
C ARG A 85 3.65 10.46 -13.80
N GLN A 86 3.19 10.92 -14.96
CA GLN A 86 2.20 11.99 -15.09
C GLN A 86 1.07 11.44 -15.97
N ILE A 87 -0.15 11.39 -15.45
CA ILE A 87 -1.33 10.92 -16.18
C ILE A 87 -2.46 11.94 -16.07
N TYR A 88 -3.34 11.96 -17.07
CA TYR A 88 -4.31 13.03 -17.27
C TYR A 88 -5.66 12.47 -17.68
N GLY A 89 -6.72 13.20 -17.37
CA GLY A 89 -8.03 12.96 -17.91
C GLY A 89 -8.55 11.56 -17.59
N LEU A 90 -9.00 10.89 -18.64
CA LEU A 90 -9.55 9.54 -18.55
C LEU A 90 -8.52 8.53 -18.02
N ASP A 91 -7.24 8.68 -18.37
CA ASP A 91 -6.19 7.76 -17.90
C ASP A 91 -6.00 7.86 -16.38
N ALA A 92 -6.10 9.07 -15.81
CA ALA A 92 -6.05 9.27 -14.36
C ALA A 92 -7.25 8.64 -13.64
N VAL A 93 -8.44 8.73 -14.25
CA VAL A 93 -9.68 8.11 -13.75
C VAL A 93 -9.64 6.60 -13.85
N GLU A 94 -9.19 6.05 -14.98
CA GLU A 94 -9.04 4.61 -15.16
C GLU A 94 -7.99 4.06 -14.19
N HIS A 95 -6.87 4.75 -14.01
CA HIS A 95 -5.81 4.32 -13.11
C HIS A 95 -6.32 4.12 -11.68
N ILE A 96 -7.01 5.10 -11.08
CA ILE A 96 -7.52 4.94 -9.71
C ILE A 96 -8.57 3.81 -9.60
N PHE A 97 -9.35 3.56 -10.65
CA PHE A 97 -10.25 2.39 -10.70
C PHE A 97 -9.48 1.08 -10.73
N ARG A 98 -8.44 0.97 -11.54
CA ARG A 98 -7.57 -0.21 -11.60
C ARG A 98 -6.83 -0.44 -10.28
N VAL A 99 -6.35 0.63 -9.64
CA VAL A 99 -5.74 0.60 -8.30
C VAL A 99 -6.74 0.09 -7.26
N ALA A 100 -7.95 0.64 -7.20
CA ALA A 100 -8.98 0.20 -6.25
C ALA A 100 -9.42 -1.26 -6.49
N CYS A 101 -9.43 -1.71 -7.74
CA CYS A 101 -9.65 -3.12 -8.10
C CYS A 101 -8.46 -4.04 -7.79
N GLY A 102 -7.31 -3.50 -7.36
CA GLY A 102 -6.10 -4.26 -7.05
C GLY A 102 -5.32 -4.76 -8.26
N LEU A 103 -5.60 -4.25 -9.46
CA LEU A 103 -4.91 -4.64 -10.70
C LEU A 103 -3.50 -4.03 -10.79
N GLU A 104 -3.30 -2.90 -10.12
CA GLU A 104 -2.01 -2.19 -10.08
C GLU A 104 -1.18 -2.53 -8.83
N SER A 105 -1.60 -3.50 -8.04
CA SER A 105 -0.89 -3.95 -6.85
C SER A 105 0.24 -4.94 -7.21
N MET A 106 1.24 -5.06 -6.32
CA MET A 106 2.29 -6.09 -6.47
C MET A 106 1.69 -7.49 -6.36
N VAL A 107 0.74 -7.67 -5.46
CA VAL A 107 -0.16 -8.82 -5.41
C VAL A 107 -1.50 -8.40 -6.00
N VAL A 108 -1.82 -8.98 -7.16
CA VAL A 108 -3.10 -8.71 -7.81
C VAL A 108 -4.24 -9.17 -6.92
N GLY A 109 -5.21 -8.29 -6.70
CA GLY A 109 -6.42 -8.58 -5.91
C GLY A 109 -6.28 -8.41 -4.40
N GLU A 110 -5.14 -7.94 -3.88
CA GLU A 110 -4.94 -7.68 -2.45
C GLU A 110 -6.05 -6.77 -1.87
N ASP A 111 -6.57 -7.10 -0.69
CA ASP A 111 -7.68 -6.35 -0.08
C ASP A 111 -7.24 -5.02 0.55
N GLN A 112 -5.98 -4.91 0.98
CA GLN A 112 -5.46 -3.75 1.69
C GLN A 112 -5.53 -2.46 0.85
N ILE A 113 -5.29 -2.54 -0.46
CA ILE A 113 -5.29 -1.34 -1.33
C ILE A 113 -6.65 -0.64 -1.35
N LEU A 114 -7.75 -1.39 -1.30
CA LEU A 114 -9.10 -0.81 -1.33
C LEU A 114 -9.37 0.05 -0.09
N SER A 115 -8.93 -0.42 1.08
CA SER A 115 -9.01 0.33 2.33
C SER A 115 -8.12 1.57 2.27
N GLN A 116 -6.91 1.46 1.73
CA GLN A 116 -5.99 2.60 1.55
C GLN A 116 -6.55 3.67 0.60
N VAL A 117 -7.21 3.29 -0.50
CA VAL A 117 -7.90 4.26 -1.38
C VAL A 117 -9.01 4.99 -0.62
N LYS A 118 -9.78 4.28 0.21
CA LYS A 118 -10.82 4.89 1.05
C LYS A 118 -10.22 5.84 2.08
N GLU A 119 -9.17 5.43 2.79
CA GLU A 119 -8.48 6.24 3.79
C GLU A 119 -7.83 7.49 3.20
N ALA A 120 -7.30 7.40 1.97
CA ALA A 120 -6.73 8.55 1.26
C ALA A 120 -7.77 9.65 1.04
N ILE A 121 -8.97 9.30 0.55
CA ILE A 121 -10.03 10.30 0.36
C ILE A 121 -10.61 10.82 1.68
N ASP A 122 -10.78 9.94 2.67
CA ASP A 122 -11.28 10.34 3.99
C ASP A 122 -10.28 11.33 4.66
N THR A 123 -8.97 11.09 4.54
CA THR A 123 -7.91 12.01 4.99
C THR A 123 -7.96 13.34 4.25
N ALA A 124 -8.08 13.31 2.91
CA ALA A 124 -8.17 14.54 2.13
C ALA A 124 -9.40 15.40 2.51
N GLN A 125 -10.50 14.79 2.93
CA GLN A 125 -11.65 15.51 3.49
C GLN A 125 -11.34 16.14 4.84
N THR A 126 -10.66 15.44 5.75
CA THR A 126 -10.25 15.99 7.06
C THR A 126 -9.43 17.28 6.90
N PHE A 127 -8.56 17.34 5.89
CA PHE A 127 -7.74 18.52 5.58
C PHE A 127 -8.41 19.54 4.65
N ASN A 128 -9.70 19.37 4.32
CA ASN A 128 -10.43 20.22 3.35
C ASN A 128 -9.69 20.40 2.00
N SER A 129 -8.95 19.37 1.61
CA SER A 129 -8.10 19.38 0.43
C SER A 129 -8.78 18.75 -0.79
N SER A 130 -9.76 17.87 -0.58
CA SER A 130 -10.65 17.36 -1.63
C SER A 130 -11.95 18.17 -1.71
N GLY A 131 -12.56 18.18 -2.89
CA GLY A 131 -13.89 18.75 -3.12
C GLY A 131 -14.83 17.70 -3.71
N LYS A 132 -15.86 18.13 -4.44
CA LYS A 132 -16.90 17.24 -4.95
C LYS A 132 -16.37 16.27 -6.03
N ILE A 133 -15.34 16.67 -6.75
CA ILE A 133 -14.83 15.94 -7.93
C ILE A 133 -14.05 14.71 -7.49
N LEU A 134 -12.95 14.90 -6.75
CA LEU A 134 -12.10 13.82 -6.29
C LEU A 134 -12.82 12.97 -5.24
N PHE A 135 -13.68 13.58 -4.41
CA PHE A 135 -14.51 12.80 -3.49
C PHE A 135 -15.41 11.82 -4.24
N LYS A 136 -16.14 12.27 -5.26
CA LYS A 136 -16.97 11.38 -6.06
C LYS A 136 -16.12 10.30 -6.75
N LEU A 137 -15.02 10.69 -7.39
CA LEU A 137 -14.14 9.76 -8.11
C LEU A 137 -13.63 8.63 -7.20
N PHE A 138 -13.08 8.98 -6.03
CA PHE A 138 -12.54 7.98 -5.10
C PHE A 138 -13.63 7.10 -4.49
N ARG A 139 -14.83 7.63 -4.22
CA ARG A 139 -15.96 6.82 -3.73
C ARG A 139 -16.49 5.86 -4.80
N ASP A 140 -16.55 6.32 -6.05
CA ASP A 140 -16.89 5.47 -7.19
C ASP A 140 -15.82 4.38 -7.38
N ALA A 141 -14.53 4.71 -7.22
CA ALA A 141 -13.42 3.76 -7.27
C ALA A 141 -13.53 2.68 -6.19
N VAL A 142 -13.82 3.06 -4.93
CA VAL A 142 -14.03 2.12 -3.83
C VAL A 142 -15.26 1.23 -4.09
N THR A 143 -16.33 1.80 -4.64
CA THR A 143 -17.54 1.04 -4.97
C THR A 143 -17.27 0.01 -6.07
N LEU A 144 -16.56 0.41 -7.13
CA LEU A 144 -16.13 -0.47 -8.20
C LEU A 144 -15.20 -1.56 -7.69
N GLY A 145 -14.22 -1.22 -6.84
CA GLY A 145 -13.29 -2.19 -6.25
C GLY A 145 -13.99 -3.23 -5.37
N LYS A 146 -15.04 -2.86 -4.65
CA LYS A 146 -15.91 -3.83 -3.92
C LYS A 146 -16.66 -4.72 -4.88
N LYS A 147 -17.30 -4.15 -5.91
CA LYS A 147 -18.06 -4.88 -6.91
C LYS A 147 -17.17 -5.88 -7.66
N ALA A 148 -16.00 -5.46 -8.13
CA ALA A 148 -15.04 -6.32 -8.82
C ALA A 148 -14.65 -7.53 -7.97
N ARG A 149 -14.40 -7.35 -6.67
CA ARG A 149 -14.11 -8.47 -5.76
C ARG A 149 -15.27 -9.45 -5.63
N THR A 150 -16.49 -8.96 -5.51
CA THR A 150 -17.68 -9.81 -5.42
C THR A 150 -17.96 -10.54 -6.73
N ASP A 151 -17.89 -9.84 -7.87
CA ASP A 151 -18.37 -10.36 -9.15
C ASP A 151 -17.33 -11.26 -9.84
N THR A 152 -16.04 -11.08 -9.56
CA THR A 152 -14.95 -11.80 -10.24
C THR A 152 -14.23 -12.81 -9.36
N GLY A 153 -14.38 -12.73 -8.03
CA GLY A 153 -13.58 -13.53 -7.11
C GLY A 153 -12.09 -13.19 -7.13
N ILE A 154 -11.67 -12.02 -7.64
CA ILE A 154 -10.25 -11.64 -7.72
C ILE A 154 -9.54 -11.67 -6.36
N LYS A 155 -10.28 -11.45 -5.26
CA LYS A 155 -9.75 -11.60 -3.89
C LYS A 155 -9.35 -13.04 -3.57
N ASP A 156 -10.05 -14.02 -4.15
CA ASP A 156 -9.82 -15.45 -3.91
C ASP A 156 -8.55 -15.94 -4.65
N LEU A 157 -8.12 -15.17 -5.66
CA LEU A 157 -6.86 -15.35 -6.37
C LEU A 157 -5.69 -14.57 -5.77
N ALA A 158 -5.96 -13.65 -4.84
CA ALA A 158 -4.96 -12.78 -4.24
C ALA A 158 -4.09 -13.57 -3.26
N LEU A 159 -2.98 -14.12 -3.75
CA LEU A 159 -1.96 -14.71 -2.90
C LEU A 159 -1.27 -13.60 -2.09
N SER A 160 -1.57 -13.49 -0.79
CA SER A 160 -0.92 -12.48 0.08
C SER A 160 0.61 -12.45 -0.11
N ILE A 161 1.25 -11.29 0.06
CA ILE A 161 2.73 -11.17 -0.03
C ILE A 161 3.40 -12.17 0.91
N SER A 162 2.84 -12.36 2.11
CA SER A 162 3.27 -13.39 3.06
C SER A 162 3.17 -14.81 2.50
N TYR A 163 2.12 -15.15 1.76
CA TYR A 163 2.00 -16.45 1.10
C TYR A 163 3.06 -16.64 0.02
N ILE A 164 3.28 -15.62 -0.83
CA ILE A 164 4.29 -15.65 -1.88
C ILE A 164 5.69 -15.80 -1.27
N ALA A 165 5.98 -15.08 -0.18
CA ALA A 165 7.23 -15.20 0.55
C ALA A 165 7.44 -16.63 1.09
N VAL A 166 6.42 -17.24 1.69
CA VAL A 166 6.50 -18.63 2.16
C VAL A 166 6.72 -19.60 0.99
N LYS A 167 6.01 -19.42 -0.13
CA LYS A 167 6.24 -20.20 -1.36
C LYS A 167 7.68 -20.08 -1.88
N PHE A 168 8.22 -18.87 -1.90
CA PHE A 168 9.60 -18.63 -2.29
C PHE A 168 10.58 -19.36 -1.36
N VAL A 169 10.35 -19.32 -0.05
CA VAL A 169 11.15 -20.11 0.91
C VAL A 169 11.04 -21.61 0.60
N GLN A 170 9.87 -22.14 0.25
CA GLN A 170 9.74 -23.55 -0.16
C GLN A 170 10.54 -23.88 -1.41
N GLU A 171 10.54 -23.01 -2.43
CA GLU A 171 11.31 -23.23 -3.66
C GLU A 171 12.82 -23.26 -3.38
N VAL A 172 13.30 -22.40 -2.47
CA VAL A 172 14.72 -22.35 -2.08
C VAL A 172 15.14 -23.56 -1.24
N PHE A 173 14.27 -24.02 -0.34
CA PHE A 173 14.60 -25.06 0.65
C PHE A 173 14.08 -26.46 0.30
N GLU A 174 13.43 -26.62 -0.86
CA GLU A 174 12.71 -27.79 -1.40
C GLU A 174 11.53 -28.29 -0.52
N ASP A 175 11.75 -28.42 0.78
CA ASP A 175 10.75 -28.68 1.82
C ASP A 175 11.06 -27.85 3.08
N ILE A 176 10.01 -27.42 3.77
CA ILE A 176 10.07 -26.67 5.04
C ILE A 176 9.43 -27.43 6.20
N LYS A 177 8.91 -28.63 5.97
CA LYS A 177 8.35 -29.46 7.03
C LYS A 177 9.41 -29.79 8.09
N GLY A 178 9.09 -29.51 9.35
CA GLY A 178 9.98 -29.71 10.49
C GLY A 178 11.15 -28.71 10.58
N LYS A 179 11.26 -27.75 9.64
CA LYS A 179 12.24 -26.67 9.75
C LYS A 179 11.72 -25.58 10.68
N LYS A 180 12.63 -24.93 11.40
CA LYS A 180 12.30 -23.80 12.27
C LYS A 180 12.12 -22.54 11.44
N ALA A 181 11.00 -21.85 11.65
CA ALA A 181 10.73 -20.56 11.01
C ALA A 181 10.43 -19.51 12.08
N PHE A 182 11.13 -18.38 12.04
CA PHE A 182 11.01 -17.31 13.04
C PHE A 182 10.31 -16.09 12.44
N VAL A 183 9.12 -15.75 12.94
CA VAL A 183 8.29 -14.62 12.48
C VAL A 183 8.38 -13.48 13.48
N ILE A 184 8.87 -12.32 13.03
CA ILE A 184 8.96 -11.10 13.83
C ILE A 184 7.80 -10.17 13.48
N GLY A 185 6.93 -9.95 14.46
CA GLY A 185 5.77 -9.06 14.37
C GLY A 185 4.47 -9.83 14.08
N LEU A 186 3.41 -9.44 14.78
CA LEU A 186 2.07 -10.06 14.68
C LEU A 186 1.02 -9.12 14.06
N GLY A 187 1.45 -8.26 13.14
CA GLY A 187 0.53 -7.56 12.24
C GLY A 187 -0.12 -8.53 11.24
N GLU A 188 -1.01 -8.02 10.39
CA GLU A 188 -1.77 -8.82 9.42
C GLU A 188 -0.86 -9.73 8.56
N MET A 189 0.21 -9.16 7.98
CA MET A 189 1.20 -9.91 7.20
C MET A 189 1.92 -11.00 8.00
N GLY A 190 2.32 -10.70 9.24
CA GLY A 190 3.03 -11.64 10.10
C GLY A 190 2.15 -12.83 10.48
N GLN A 191 0.88 -12.58 10.81
CA GLN A 191 -0.09 -13.63 11.09
C GLN A 191 -0.38 -14.50 9.86
N ASN A 192 -0.50 -13.90 8.67
CA ASN A 192 -0.68 -14.65 7.44
C ASN A 192 0.55 -15.50 7.09
N ALA A 193 1.76 -14.98 7.26
CA ALA A 193 3.00 -15.74 7.06
C ALA A 193 3.09 -16.93 8.02
N MET A 194 2.82 -16.68 9.30
CA MET A 194 2.80 -17.70 10.37
C MET A 194 1.81 -18.83 10.05
N LYS A 195 0.56 -18.51 9.69
CA LYS A 195 -0.45 -19.52 9.29
C LYS A 195 0.03 -20.36 8.12
N ASN A 196 0.56 -19.71 7.07
CA ASN A 196 1.09 -20.42 5.91
C ASN A 196 2.27 -21.34 6.25
N LEU A 197 3.18 -20.91 7.12
CA LEU A 197 4.29 -21.74 7.58
C LEU A 197 3.81 -22.97 8.35
N LEU A 198 2.83 -22.80 9.26
CA LEU A 198 2.21 -23.90 9.99
C LEU A 198 1.51 -24.90 9.06
N ASP A 199 0.73 -24.41 8.09
CA ASP A 199 0.03 -25.25 7.11
C ASP A 199 0.99 -26.09 6.25
N LYS A 200 2.24 -25.61 6.10
CA LYS A 200 3.32 -26.34 5.42
C LYS A 200 4.17 -27.20 6.36
N GLY A 201 3.81 -27.26 7.64
CA GLY A 201 4.43 -28.12 8.64
C GLY A 201 5.76 -27.61 9.20
N ALA A 202 6.06 -26.32 9.06
CA ALA A 202 7.21 -25.71 9.73
C ALA A 202 6.97 -25.61 11.26
N ASP A 203 8.05 -25.66 12.03
CA ASP A 203 8.03 -25.36 13.47
C ASP A 203 8.15 -23.84 13.67
N VAL A 204 7.02 -23.19 13.94
CA VAL A 204 6.91 -21.73 13.87
C VAL A 204 7.14 -21.08 15.22
N PHE A 205 8.11 -20.19 15.28
CA PHE A 205 8.42 -19.33 16.42
C PHE A 205 7.97 -17.90 16.09
N VAL A 206 7.37 -17.22 17.06
CA VAL A 206 6.85 -15.87 16.89
C VAL A 206 7.35 -14.95 17.99
N THR A 207 7.59 -13.70 17.63
CA THR A 207 7.86 -12.64 18.60
C THR A 207 7.16 -11.35 18.22
N ASN A 208 6.81 -10.52 19.20
CA ASN A 208 6.14 -9.25 18.97
C ASN A 208 6.53 -8.21 20.02
N ARG A 209 6.66 -6.94 19.62
CA ARG A 209 7.01 -5.84 20.55
C ARG A 209 6.06 -5.77 21.75
N THR A 210 4.78 -6.03 21.52
CA THR A 210 3.79 -6.17 22.59
C THR A 210 3.62 -7.65 22.90
N PHE A 211 4.27 -8.14 23.96
CA PHE A 211 4.31 -9.56 24.30
C PHE A 211 2.92 -10.15 24.58
N SER A 212 2.00 -9.38 25.19
CA SER A 212 0.63 -9.83 25.47
C SER A 212 -0.10 -10.29 24.20
N LYS A 213 0.09 -9.61 23.05
CA LYS A 213 -0.49 -10.03 21.77
C LYS A 213 0.02 -11.39 21.30
N ALA A 214 1.27 -11.75 21.61
CA ALA A 214 1.80 -13.06 21.29
C ALA A 214 1.20 -14.15 22.18
N ILE A 215 0.98 -13.85 23.46
CA ILE A 215 0.28 -14.75 24.40
C ILE A 215 -1.16 -15.01 23.92
N GLU A 216 -1.93 -13.96 23.65
CA GLU A 216 -3.31 -14.06 23.13
C GLU A 216 -3.36 -14.93 21.87
N LEU A 217 -2.39 -14.77 20.96
CA LEU A 217 -2.34 -15.55 19.73
C LEU A 217 -2.00 -17.02 19.97
N LYS A 218 -1.15 -17.34 20.96
CA LYS A 218 -0.82 -18.72 21.35
C LYS A 218 -2.01 -19.46 21.96
N GLU A 219 -2.88 -18.75 22.68
CA GLU A 219 -4.15 -19.33 23.17
C GLU A 219 -5.04 -19.77 22.00
N GLN A 220 -5.06 -18.98 20.92
CA GLN A 220 -5.84 -19.29 19.72
C GLN A 220 -5.16 -20.35 18.83
N ILE A 221 -3.83 -20.37 18.79
CA ILE A 221 -3.03 -21.24 17.92
C ILE A 221 -1.95 -21.93 18.77
N PRO A 222 -2.26 -23.05 19.45
CA PRO A 222 -1.34 -23.70 20.38
C PRO A 222 -0.04 -24.23 19.74
N GLN A 223 0.00 -24.33 18.41
CA GLN A 223 1.12 -24.89 17.63
C GLN A 223 2.32 -23.94 17.52
N ILE A 224 2.14 -22.64 17.75
CA ILE A 224 3.24 -21.66 17.64
C ILE A 224 4.09 -21.65 18.88
N ASN A 225 5.38 -21.36 18.78
CA ASN A 225 6.25 -21.11 19.93
C ASN A 225 6.42 -19.60 20.13
N ILE A 226 6.22 -19.08 21.34
CA ILE A 226 6.44 -17.65 21.60
C ILE A 226 7.87 -17.46 22.09
N VAL A 227 8.54 -16.43 21.58
CA VAL A 227 9.84 -15.95 22.06
C VAL A 227 9.70 -14.49 22.50
N PRO A 228 10.19 -14.12 23.71
CA PRO A 228 10.25 -12.73 24.15
C PRO A 228 10.98 -11.83 23.14
N TYR A 229 10.52 -10.59 22.96
CA TYR A 229 11.06 -9.71 21.91
C TYR A 229 12.51 -9.31 22.17
N GLU A 230 12.92 -9.30 23.42
CA GLU A 230 14.27 -9.05 23.91
C GLU A 230 15.21 -10.20 23.50
N GLU A 231 14.70 -11.42 23.47
CA GLU A 231 15.47 -12.66 23.21
C GLU A 231 15.54 -13.02 21.73
N LYS A 232 14.91 -12.26 20.83
CA LYS A 232 14.80 -12.59 19.40
C LYS A 232 16.12 -12.98 18.72
N TYR A 233 17.24 -12.35 19.09
CA TYR A 233 18.55 -12.62 18.49
C TYR A 233 19.23 -13.90 18.99
N LEU A 234 18.71 -14.52 20.05
CA LEU A 234 19.18 -15.83 20.51
C LEU A 234 18.58 -16.99 19.69
N HIS A 235 17.59 -16.68 18.84
CA HIS A 235 16.78 -17.65 18.10
C HIS A 235 16.85 -17.49 16.58
N ILE A 236 17.66 -16.55 16.08
CA ILE A 236 17.95 -16.29 14.65
C ILE A 236 19.38 -16.72 14.37
#